data_AF-A0A3A5W964-F1
#
_entry.id   AF-A0A3A5W964-F1
#
_cell.length_a   1.000
_cell.length_b   1.000
_cell.length_c   1.000
_cell.angle_alpha   90.00
_cell.angle_beta   90.00
_cell.angle_gamma   90.00
#
_symmetry.space_group_name_H-M   'P 1'
#
loop_
_entity.id
_entity.type
_entity.pdbx_description
1 polymer ?
#
loop_
_entity_poly.entity_id
_entity_poly.type
_entity_poly.pdbx_seq_one_letter_code
_entity_poly.pdbx_strand_id
1 'polypeptide(L)' 'MLDDGSVDLFGGIWPFLRRFLIVFIPLWVFLIVYTLGVNVIIASIVAGASASTVVIFEKFKLKQENPNSDDGNNVIK' A
#
# COMPACT_ATOMS: atom_id res chain seq x y z
N MET A 1 28.65 3.31 12.79
CA MET A 1 27.24 3.44 13.18
C MET A 1 26.73 4.71 12.51
N LEU A 2 26.29 4.59 11.26
CA LEU A 2 25.61 5.69 10.59
C LEU A 2 24.20 5.69 11.18
N ASP A 3 23.97 6.62 12.09
CA ASP A 3 22.66 6.88 12.66
C ASP A 3 21.74 7.28 11.50
N ASP A 4 20.79 6.40 11.20
CA ASP A 4 19.97 6.40 10.01
C ASP A 4 18.83 7.41 10.17
N GLY A 5 19.18 8.69 10.28
CA GLY A 5 18.21 9.79 10.35
C GLY A 5 17.29 9.83 9.11
N SER A 6 17.72 9.24 7.99
CA SER A 6 16.86 8.99 6.83
C SER A 6 15.72 8.03 7.15
N VAL A 7 15.96 6.93 7.86
CA VAL A 7 14.89 5.98 8.24
C VAL A 7 13.88 6.62 9.18
N ASP A 8 14.29 7.49 10.11
CA ASP A 8 13.37 8.19 11.03
C ASP A 8 12.50 9.23 10.30
N LEU A 9 13.11 10.00 9.38
CA LEU A 9 12.40 10.93 8.49
C LEU A 9 11.41 10.23 7.55
N PHE A 10 11.82 9.11 6.95
CA PHE A 10 10.94 8.32 6.09
C PHE A 10 9.86 7.59 6.89
N GLY A 11 10.12 7.19 8.13
CA GLY A 11 9.13 6.61 9.02
C GLY A 11 7.95 7.55 9.27
N GLY A 12 8.23 8.84 9.52
CA GLY A 12 7.20 9.87 9.68
C GLY A 12 6.44 10.23 8.38
N ILE A 13 7.12 10.19 7.23
CA ILE A 13 6.53 10.51 5.91
C ILE A 13 5.78 9.31 5.31
N TRP A 14 6.14 8.08 5.70
CA TRP A 14 5.56 6.83 5.21
C TRP A 14 4.02 6.79 5.22
N PRO A 15 3.31 7.14 6.31
CA PRO A 15 1.84 7.12 6.32
C PRO A 15 1.21 8.12 5.34
N PHE A 16 1.87 9.25 5.08
CA PHE A 16 1.41 10.25 4.11
C PHE A 16 1.62 9.76 2.68
N LEU A 17 2.84 9.31 2.36
CA LEU A 17 3.19 8.78 1.05
C LEU A 17 2.33 7.56 0.69
N ARG A 18 2.02 6.72 1.69
CA ARG A 18 1.11 5.58 1.59
C ARG A 18 -0.29 5.98 1.14
N ARG A 19 -0.91 6.97 1.80
CA ARG A 19 -2.25 7.46 1.42
C ARG A 19 -2.26 8.05 0.02
N PHE A 20 -1.19 8.76 -0.34
CA PHE A 20 -1.05 9.33 -1.66
C PHE A 20 -0.99 8.22 -2.73
N LEU A 21 -0.17 7.19 -2.54
CA LEU A 21 -0.07 6.07 -3.48
C LEU A 21 -1.40 5.32 -3.67
N ILE A 22 -2.18 5.10 -2.60
CA ILE A 22 -3.47 4.39 -2.67
C ILE A 22 -4.46 5.09 -3.60
N VAL A 23 -4.45 6.43 -3.62
CA VAL A 23 -5.35 7.23 -4.47
C VAL A 23 -4.74 7.45 -5.85
N PHE A 24 -3.43 7.64 -5.92
CA PHE A 24 -2.74 7.94 -7.16
C PHE A 24 -2.70 6.73 -8.09
N ILE A 25 -2.44 5.51 -7.59
CA ILE A 25 -2.39 4.30 -8.43
C ILE A 25 -3.69 4.07 -9.25
N PRO A 26 -4.89 4.00 -8.64
CA PRO A 26 -6.11 3.80 -9.41
C PRO A 26 -6.43 4.99 -10.32
N LEU A 27 -6.09 6.22 -9.91
CA LEU A 27 -6.26 7.41 -10.74
C LEU A 27 -5.37 7.36 -12.00
N TRP A 28 -4.14 6.88 -11.89
CA TRP A 28 -3.23 6.69 -13.01
C TRP A 28 -3.68 5.57 -13.94
N VAL A 29 -4.14 4.44 -13.38
CA VAL A 29 -4.71 3.34 -14.16
C VAL A 29 -5.95 3.82 -14.94
N PHE A 30 -6.82 4.62 -14.29
CA PHE A 30 -7.96 5.24 -14.97
C PHE A 30 -7.51 6.13 -16.13
N LEU A 31 -6.52 7.01 -15.91
CA LEU A 31 -6.03 7.93 -16.93
C LEU A 31 -5.47 7.17 -18.15
N ILE A 32 -4.67 6.13 -17.92
CA ILE A 32 -4.07 5.33 -18.99
C ILE A 32 -5.16 4.64 -19.81
N VAL A 33 -6.13 3.99 -19.15
CA VAL A 33 -7.23 3.29 -19.84
C VAL A 33 -8.12 4.28 -20.58
N TYR A 34 -8.35 5.46 -20.02
CA TYR A 34 -9.08 6.53 -20.67
C TYR A 34 -8.35 7.06 -21.92
N THR A 35 -7.03 7.24 -21.86
CA THR A 35 -6.23 7.69 -23.02
C THR A 35 -6.20 6.69 -24.17
N LEU A 36 -6.48 5.41 -23.90
CA LEU A 36 -6.62 4.36 -24.92
C LEU A 36 -7.96 4.44 -25.68
N GLY A 37 -8.82 5.42 -25.38
CA GLY A 37 -10.13 5.60 -26.03
C GLY A 37 -11.18 4.59 -25.56
N VAL A 38 -10.92 3.89 -24.47
CA VAL A 38 -11.84 2.92 -23.87
C VAL A 38 -12.97 3.67 -23.16
N ASN A 39 -14.19 3.11 -23.23
CA ASN A 39 -15.36 3.68 -22.59
C ASN A 39 -15.12 3.92 -21.08
N VAL A 40 -15.51 5.10 -20.59
CA VAL A 40 -15.33 5.58 -19.22
C VAL A 40 -15.80 4.55 -18.18
N ILE A 41 -16.89 3.83 -18.46
CA ILE A 41 -17.40 2.79 -17.55
C ILE A 41 -16.38 1.67 -17.37
N ILE A 42 -15.81 1.17 -18.46
CA ILE A 42 -14.82 0.08 -18.44
C ILE A 42 -13.52 0.58 -17.78
N ALA A 43 -13.10 1.81 -18.09
CA ALA A 43 -11.96 2.43 -17.44
C ALA A 43 -12.13 2.53 -15.91
N SER A 44 -13.32 2.90 -15.44
CA SER A 44 -13.62 3.00 -14.00
C SER A 44 -13.61 1.65 -13.28
N ILE A 45 -14.08 0.58 -13.94
CA ILE A 45 -14.06 -0.78 -13.38
C ILE A 45 -12.61 -1.27 -13.24
N VAL A 46 -11.77 -1.06 -14.25
CA VAL A 46 -10.36 -1.45 -14.22
C VAL A 46 -9.58 -0.66 -13.17
N ALA A 47 -9.82 0.64 -13.07
CA ALA A 47 -9.25 1.49 -12.04
C ALA A 47 -9.67 1.05 -10.63
N GLY A 48 -10.96 0.75 -10.43
CA GLY A 48 -11.48 0.24 -9.16
C GLY A 48 -10.90 -1.13 -8.78
N ALA A 49 -10.71 -2.02 -9.76
CA ALA A 49 -10.06 -3.32 -9.53
C ALA A 49 -8.59 -3.14 -9.10
N SER A 50 -7.88 -2.16 -9.65
CA SER A 50 -6.51 -1.83 -9.24
C SER A 50 -6.42 -1.36 -7.78
N ALA A 51 -7.44 -0.66 -7.27
CA ALA A 51 -7.49 -0.27 -5.86
C ALA A 51 -7.53 -1.48 -4.90
N SER A 52 -8.16 -2.59 -5.31
CA SER A 52 -8.22 -3.84 -4.52
C SER A 52 -6.84 -4.47 -4.31
N THR A 53 -5.97 -4.43 -5.32
CA THR A 53 -4.58 -4.91 -5.23
C THR A 53 -3.80 -4.18 -4.13
N VAL A 54 -4.04 -2.87 -3.96
CA VAL A 54 -3.35 -2.08 -2.94
C VAL A 54 -3.73 -2.55 -1.53
N VAL A 55 -5.01 -2.85 -1.28
CA VAL A 55 -5.48 -3.36 0.02
C VAL A 55 -4.86 -4.71 0.38
N ILE A 56 -4.70 -5.59 -0.61
CA ILE A 56 -4.06 -6.90 -0.43
C ILE A 56 -2.57 -6.72 -0.11
N PHE A 57 -1.90 -5.82 -0.81
CA PHE A 57 -0.50 -5.47 -0.56
C PHE A 57 -0.29 -4.94 0.86
N GLU A 58 -1.21 -4.11 1.37
CA GLU A 58 -1.15 -3.63 2.75
C GLU A 58 -1.25 -4.76 3.77
N LYS A 59 -2.15 -5.72 3.57
CA LYS A 59 -2.26 -6.90 4.45
C LYS A 59 -0.99 -7.74 4.44
N PHE A 60 -0.37 -7.89 3.28
CA PHE A 60 0.91 -8.58 3.16
C PHE A 60 2.04 -7.87 3.89
N LYS A 61 2.15 -6.55 3.73
CA LYS A 61 3.21 -5.76 4.40
C LYS A 61 3.04 -5.76 5.92
N LEU A 62 1.82 -5.62 6.43
CA LEU A 62 1.50 -5.75 7.86
C LEU A 62 1.86 -7.15 8.41
N LYS A 63 1.63 -8.21 7.63
CA LYS A 63 1.99 -9.58 8.01
C LYS A 63 3.51 -9.81 8.03
N GLN A 64 4.25 -9.08 7.21
CA GLN A 64 5.71 -9.12 7.14
C GLN A 64 6.39 -8.31 8.26
N GLU A 65 5.72 -7.28 8.78
CA GLU A 65 6.15 -6.48 9.92
C GLU A 65 5.81 -7.16 11.27
N ASN A 66 4.92 -8.17 11.25
CA ASN A 66 4.48 -8.90 12.45
C ASN A 66 4.85 -10.41 12.51
N PRO A 67 6.09 -10.84 12.21
CA PRO A 67 6.53 -12.22 12.45
C PRO A 67 7.07 -12.46 13.87
N ASN A 68 7.28 -11.42 14.69
CA ASN A 68 7.96 -11.52 15.99
C ASN A 68 7.06 -11.40 17.24
N SER A 69 5.74 -11.42 17.08
CA SER A 69 4.83 -11.36 18.25
C SER A 69 4.37 -12.73 18.77
N ASP A 70 4.91 -13.83 18.25
CA ASP A 70 4.51 -15.21 18.62
C ASP A 70 5.63 -16.01 19.30
N ASP A 71 6.55 -15.33 20.00
CA ASP A 71 7.61 -15.96 20.82
C ASP A 71 7.48 -15.64 22.32
N GLY A 72 6.26 -15.28 22.77
CA GLY A 72 5.99 -14.81 24.13
C GLY A 72 4.96 -15.59 24.94
N ASN A 73 4.35 -16.66 24.41
CA ASN A 73 3.33 -17.42 25.15
C ASN A 73 3.85 -18.77 25.65
N ASN A 74 4.94 -18.75 26.41
CA ASN A 74 5.40 -19.88 27.22
C ASN A 74 5.60 -19.48 28.71
N VAL A 75 4.82 -18.52 29.19
CA VAL A 75 4.70 -18.23 30.62
C VAL A 75 3.22 -18.06 30.96
N ILE A 76 2.74 -18.85 31.92
CA ILE A 76 1.36 -18.93 32.44
C ILE A 76 0.46 -19.94 31.70
N LYS A 77 0.57 -21.23 32.04
CA LYS A 77 -0.19 -21.83 33.16
C LYS A 77 0.34 -23.23 33.52
#